data_AF-C2EVM2-F1
#
_entry.id   AF-C2EVM2-F1
#
_cell.length_a   1.000
_cell.length_b   1.000
_cell.length_c   1.000
_cell.angle_alpha   90.00
_cell.angle_beta   90.00
_cell.angle_gamma   90.00
#
_symmetry.space_group_name_H-M   'P 1'
#
loop_
_entity.id
_entity.type
_entity.pdbx_description
1 polymer ?
#
loop_
_entity_poly.entity_id
_entity_poly.type
_entity_poly.pdbx_seq_one_letter_code
_entity_poly.pdbx_strand_id
1 'polypeptide(L)'
;MIKRSSRNSSIELLRILSMFAIVIHHYAYHSTFKWWVYNTQYLGALKVNLFLHFFGKLGVDIFVIIGAYFLCEKKFNFRRPINLMLVTIFYSFGIWIFLKFILQT
;
A
#
# COMPACT_ATOMS: atom_id res chain seq x y z
N MET A 1 -19.49 -31.30 12.15
CA MET A 1 -18.55 -30.20 12.52
C MET A 1 -17.98 -29.60 11.24
N ILE A 2 -18.30 -28.34 10.94
CA ILE A 2 -17.73 -27.63 9.78
C ILE A 2 -16.26 -27.35 10.13
N LYS A 3 -15.33 -28.04 9.48
CA LYS A 3 -13.88 -27.81 9.64
C LYS A 3 -13.60 -26.38 9.19
N ARG A 4 -13.42 -25.45 10.14
CA ARG A 4 -12.91 -24.11 9.82
C ARG A 4 -11.58 -24.32 9.09
N SER A 5 -11.51 -23.85 7.84
CA SER A 5 -10.24 -23.74 7.13
C SER A 5 -9.24 -23.05 8.08
N SER A 6 -8.16 -23.76 8.41
CA SER A 6 -7.13 -23.24 9.30
C SER A 6 -6.50 -22.04 8.62
N ARG A 7 -6.65 -20.85 9.23
CA ARG A 7 -6.02 -19.63 8.71
C ARG A 7 -4.51 -19.81 8.75
N ASN A 8 -3.84 -19.56 7.64
CA ASN A 8 -2.39 -19.63 7.58
C ASN A 8 -1.79 -18.32 8.12
N SER A 9 -1.40 -18.33 9.40
CA SER A 9 -0.80 -17.17 10.07
C SER A 9 0.48 -16.68 9.41
N SER A 10 1.26 -17.56 8.77
CA SER A 10 2.50 -17.18 8.08
C SER A 10 2.24 -16.32 6.84
N ILE A 11 1.20 -16.64 6.06
CA ILE A 11 0.80 -15.83 4.89
C ILE A 11 0.24 -14.48 5.33
N GLU A 12 -0.53 -14.45 6.43
CA GLU A 12 -1.04 -13.19 6.98
C GLU A 12 0.08 -12.30 7.53
N LEU A 13 1.06 -12.89 8.22
CA LEU A 13 2.26 -12.17 8.68
C LEU A 13 3.07 -11.62 7.51
N LEU A 14 3.28 -12.43 6.47
CA LEU A 14 3.97 -12.01 5.26
C LEU A 14 3.25 -10.81 4.60
N ARG A 15 1.91 -10.82 4.55
CA ARG A 15 1.13 -9.69 4.03
C ARG A 15 1.34 -8.41 4.83
N ILE A 16 1.40 -8.50 6.15
CA ILE A 16 1.68 -7.35 7.04
C ILE A 16 3.10 -6.83 6.82
N LEU A 17 4.09 -7.72 6.75
CA LEU A 17 5.48 -7.35 6.48
C LEU A 17 5.63 -6.67 5.11
N SER A 18 4.93 -7.17 4.10
CA SER A 18 4.87 -6.55 2.77
C SER A 18 4.26 -5.14 2.83
N MET A 19 3.15 -4.94 3.56
CA MET A 19 2.58 -3.59 3.75
C MET A 19 3.58 -2.63 4.37
N PHE A 20 4.35 -3.06 5.39
CA PHE A 20 5.41 -2.23 5.99
C PHE A 20 6.52 -1.89 4.99
N ALA A 21 6.97 -2.85 4.18
CA ALA A 21 7.98 -2.62 3.14
C ALA A 21 7.54 -1.55 2.12
N ILE A 22 6.25 -1.54 1.74
CA ILE A 22 5.68 -0.55 0.82
C ILE A 22 5.71 0.86 1.43
N VAL A 23 5.36 1.00 2.70
CA VAL A 23 5.38 2.31 3.39
C VAL A 23 6.81 2.84 3.47
N ILE A 24 7.77 1.98 3.84
CA ILE A 24 9.18 2.35 3.91
C ILE A 24 9.72 2.76 2.53
N HIS A 25 9.29 2.08 1.47
CA HIS A 25 9.64 2.43 0.10
C HIS A 25 9.11 3.81 -0.31
N HIS A 26 7.84 4.10 -0.01
CA HIS A 26 7.26 5.41 -0.29
C HIS A 26 7.95 6.53 0.49
N TYR A 27 8.32 6.25 1.75
CA TYR A 27 9.14 7.17 2.53
C TYR A 27 10.51 7.37 1.89
N ALA A 28 11.22 6.31 1.53
CA ALA A 28 12.53 6.38 0.88
C ALA A 28 12.50 7.18 -0.43
N TYR A 29 11.46 6.98 -1.26
CA TYR A 29 11.31 7.65 -2.55
C TYR A 29 10.85 9.11 -2.46
N HIS A 30 9.84 9.41 -1.62
CA HIS A 30 9.29 10.76 -1.46
C HIS A 30 10.00 11.60 -0.39
N SER A 31 10.96 11.02 0.34
CA SER A 31 11.78 11.78 1.28
C SER A 31 12.57 12.88 0.56
N THR A 32 13.02 13.85 1.33
CA THR A 32 13.86 14.98 0.90
C THR A 32 15.25 14.58 0.40
N PHE A 33 15.53 13.28 0.23
CA PHE A 33 16.81 12.76 -0.27
C PHE A 33 16.93 13.04 -1.77
N LYS A 34 17.53 14.19 -2.10
CA LYS A 34 17.84 14.58 -3.48
C LYS A 34 18.91 13.64 -4.05
N TRP A 35 18.46 12.60 -4.76
CA TRP A 35 19.30 11.64 -5.50
C TRP A 35 20.34 12.27 -6.44
N TRP A 36 20.10 13.51 -6.87
CA TRP A 36 20.97 14.24 -7.79
C TRP A 36 22.28 14.72 -7.15
N VAL A 37 22.36 14.81 -5.82
CA VAL A 37 23.57 15.23 -5.11
C VAL A 37 24.38 13.98 -4.78
N TYR A 38 25.05 13.42 -5.80
CA TYR A 38 26.07 12.39 -5.61
C TYR A 38 27.25 13.00 -4.84
N ASN A 39 27.15 13.01 -3.51
CA ASN A 39 28.28 13.32 -2.64
C ASN A 39 28.85 12.00 -2.12
N THR A 40 30.12 11.75 -2.42
CA THR A 40 30.88 10.55 -2.03
C THR A 40 30.93 10.33 -0.51
N GLN A 41 30.61 11.36 0.27
CA GLN A 41 30.53 11.33 1.73
C GLN A 41 29.36 10.51 2.28
N TYR A 42 28.33 10.20 1.48
CA TYR A 42 27.11 9.49 1.94
C TYR A 42 26.90 8.11 1.30
N LEU A 43 27.97 7.46 0.84
CA LEU A 43 27.90 6.18 0.11
C LEU A 43 27.12 5.08 0.87
N GLY A 44 27.26 5.02 2.20
CA GLY A 44 26.54 4.05 3.05
C GLY A 44 25.03 4.27 3.04
N ALA A 45 24.58 5.52 3.19
CA ALA A 45 23.17 5.88 3.14
C ALA A 45 22.56 5.60 1.75
N LEU A 46 23.33 5.82 0.69
CA LEU A 46 22.92 5.57 -0.69
C LEU A 46 22.70 4.07 -0.96
N LYS A 47 23.59 3.20 -0.44
CA LYS A 47 23.42 1.73 -0.50
C LYS A 47 22.16 1.26 0.24
N VAL A 48 21.93 1.78 1.45
CA VAL A 48 20.72 1.46 2.23
C VAL A 48 19.47 1.92 1.49
N ASN A 49 19.48 3.12 0.92
CA ASN A 49 18.35 3.64 0.16
C ASN A 49 18.04 2.79 -1.08
N LEU A 50 19.07 2.38 -1.83
CA LEU A 50 18.90 1.50 -2.99
C LEU A 50 18.33 0.13 -2.59
N PHE A 51 18.79 -0.43 -1.46
CA PHE A 51 18.25 -1.67 -0.90
C PHE A 51 16.78 -1.52 -0.50
N LEU A 52 16.41 -0.44 0.20
CA LEU A 52 15.03 -0.14 0.58
C LEU A 52 14.14 0.06 -0.65
N HIS A 53 14.69 0.63 -1.72
CA HIS A 53 14.02 0.76 -3.01
C HIS A 53 13.67 -0.58 -3.63
N PHE A 54 14.64 -1.50 -3.68
CA PHE A 54 14.45 -2.84 -4.22
C PHE A 54 13.49 -3.67 -3.35
N PHE A 55 13.74 -3.69 -2.03
CA PHE A 55 12.92 -4.39 -1.06
C PHE A 55 11.47 -3.90 -1.05
N GLY A 56 11.28 -2.60 -1.25
CA GLY A 56 9.98 -1.96 -1.43
C GLY A 56 9.18 -2.51 -2.60
N LYS A 57 9.79 -2.57 -3.78
CA LYS A 57 9.16 -3.12 -4.99
C LYS A 57 8.78 -4.59 -4.81
N LEU A 58 9.69 -5.39 -4.26
CA LEU A 58 9.40 -6.78 -3.90
C LEU A 58 8.23 -6.90 -2.92
N GLY A 59 8.14 -5.99 -1.95
CA GLY A 59 7.02 -5.89 -1.02
C GLY A 59 5.68 -5.69 -1.73
N VAL A 60 5.63 -4.82 -2.74
CA VAL A 60 4.43 -4.60 -3.58
C VAL A 60 4.02 -5.88 -4.29
N ASP A 61 4.95 -6.56 -4.97
CA ASP A 61 4.67 -7.77 -5.76
C ASP A 61 4.12 -8.89 -4.88
N ILE A 62 4.77 -9.14 -3.72
CA ILE A 62 4.33 -10.14 -2.74
C ILE A 62 2.94 -9.79 -2.20
N PHE A 63 2.69 -8.52 -1.88
CA PHE A 63 1.41 -8.06 -1.37
C PHE A 63 0.25 -8.33 -2.34
N VAL A 64 0.47 -8.02 -3.63
CA VAL A 64 -0.52 -8.25 -4.70
C VAL A 64 -0.79 -9.74 -4.89
N ILE A 65 0.25 -10.58 -4.93
CA ILE A 65 0.12 -12.04 -5.10
C ILE A 65 -0.67 -12.65 -3.94
N ILE A 66 -0.37 -12.26 -2.69
CA ILE A 66 -1.12 -12.75 -1.52
C ILE A 66 -2.58 -12.32 -1.58
N GLY A 67 -2.84 -11.07 -2.01
CA GLY A 67 -4.20 -10.57 -2.25
C GLY A 67 -4.96 -11.42 -3.27
N ALA A 68 -4.32 -11.72 -4.41
CA ALA A 68 -4.87 -12.56 -5.46
C ALA A 68 -5.11 -14.00 -4.97
N TYR A 69 -4.19 -14.57 -4.18
CA TYR A 69 -4.31 -15.90 -3.58
C TYR A 69 -5.59 -16.02 -2.73
N PHE A 70 -5.85 -15.05 -1.84
CA PHE A 70 -7.06 -15.05 -1.01
C PHE A 70 -8.36 -14.78 -1.79
N LEU A 71 -8.26 -14.15 -2.96
CA LEU A 71 -9.41 -13.79 -3.78
C LEU A 71 -9.76 -14.90 -4.79
N CYS A 72 -8.79 -15.68 -5.26
CA CYS A 72 -8.96 -16.74 -6.26
C CYS A 72 -9.96 -17.82 -5.81
N GLU A 73 -9.95 -18.17 -4.52
CA GLU A 73 -10.87 -19.18 -3.96
C GLU A 73 -12.28 -18.63 -3.66
N LYS A 74 -12.48 -17.31 -3.71
CA LYS A 74 -13.76 -16.68 -3.36
C LYS A 74 -14.58 -16.37 -4.60
N LYS A 75 -15.88 -16.69 -4.56
CA LYS A 75 -16.83 -16.22 -5.58
C LYS A 75 -16.80 -14.69 -5.66
N PHE A 76 -16.41 -14.19 -6.82
CA PHE A 76 -16.29 -12.75 -7.05
C PHE A 76 -17.67 -12.11 -6.95
N ASN A 77 -17.80 -11.12 -6.07
CA ASN A 77 -19.04 -10.36 -5.90
C ASN A 77 -18.76 -8.88 -6.18
N PHE A 78 -19.19 -8.43 -7.37
CA PHE A 78 -19.06 -7.05 -7.84
C PHE A 78 -19.70 -6.01 -6.90
N ARG A 79 -20.64 -6.41 -6.05
CA ARG A 79 -21.33 -5.50 -5.12
C ARG A 79 -20.37 -4.85 -4.12
N ARG A 80 -19.28 -5.52 -3.75
CA ARG A 80 -18.29 -5.00 -2.79
C ARG A 80 -17.45 -3.84 -3.37
N PRO A 81 -16.73 -4.00 -4.49
CA PRO A 81 -15.94 -2.90 -5.06
C PRO A 81 -16.83 -1.74 -5.52
N ILE A 82 -18.03 -2.00 -6.06
CA ILE A 82 -18.97 -0.95 -6.46
C ILE A 82 -19.43 -0.12 -5.26
N ASN A 83 -19.79 -0.77 -4.14
CA ASN A 83 -20.20 -0.05 -2.94
C ASN A 83 -19.05 0.78 -2.37
N LEU A 84 -17.83 0.24 -2.35
CA LEU A 84 -16.63 0.99 -1.97
C LEU A 84 -16.38 2.20 -2.87
N MET A 85 -16.55 2.05 -4.19
CA MET A 85 -16.38 3.14 -5.14
C MET A 85 -17.44 4.23 -4.95
N LEU A 86 -18.71 3.86 -4.80
CA LEU A 86 -19.81 4.80 -4.55
C LEU A 86 -19.62 5.57 -3.23
N VAL A 87 -19.28 4.86 -2.15
CA VAL A 87 -19.03 5.47 -0.84
C VAL A 87 -17.85 6.44 -0.92
N THR A 88 -16.73 6.02 -1.52
CA THR A 88 -15.53 6.87 -1.67
C THR A 88 -15.85 8.13 -2.47
N ILE A 89 -16.52 7.98 -3.63
CA ILE A 89 -16.91 9.12 -4.48
C ILE A 89 -17.84 10.07 -3.71
N PHE A 90 -18.88 9.54 -3.07
CA PHE A 90 -19.84 10.35 -2.32
C PHE A 90 -19.16 11.19 -1.24
N TYR A 91 -18.29 10.58 -0.42
CA TYR A 91 -17.54 11.31 0.60
C TYR A 91 -16.53 12.28 0.02
N SER A 92 -15.77 11.90 -1.02
CA SER A 92 -14.79 12.79 -1.65
C SER A 92 -15.44 14.06 -2.23
N PHE A 93 -16.57 13.92 -2.95
CA PHE A 93 -17.31 15.07 -3.47
C PHE A 93 -17.97 15.89 -2.35
N GLY A 94 -18.55 15.23 -1.35
CA GLY A 94 -19.17 15.91 -0.21
C GLY A 94 -18.18 16.77 0.58
N ILE A 95 -17.02 16.22 0.91
CA ILE A 95 -15.94 16.95 1.61
C ILE A 95 -15.44 18.11 0.74
N TRP A 96 -15.27 17.91 -0.56
CA TRP A 96 -14.83 18.96 -1.47
C TRP A 96 -15.81 20.13 -1.55
N ILE A 97 -17.11 19.86 -1.69
CA ILE A 97 -18.17 20.89 -1.71
C ILE A 97 -18.19 21.65 -0.38
N PHE A 98 -18.13 20.91 0.74
CA PHE A 98 -18.13 21.48 2.08
C PHE A 98 -16.92 22.40 2.32
N LEU A 99 -15.70 21.94 1.98
CA LEU A 99 -14.50 22.76 2.10
C LEU A 99 -14.58 24.00 1.22
N LYS A 100 -15.05 23.86 -0.02
CA LYS A 100 -15.18 25.01 -0.94
C LYS A 100 -16.17 26.04 -0.39
N PHE A 101 -17.30 25.61 0.17
CA PHE A 101 -18.29 26.49 0.75
C PHE A 101 -17.74 27.26 1.97
N ILE A 102 -17.02 26.58 2.85
CA ILE A 102 -16.36 27.21 4.01
C ILE A 102 -15.25 28.17 3.60
N LEU A 103 -14.40 27.81 2.64
CA LEU A 103 -13.27 28.64 2.23
C LEU A 103 -13.70 29.87 1.40
N GLN A 104 -14.93 29.87 0.89
CA GLN A 104 -15.50 30.94 0.08
C GLN A 104 -16.43 31.87 0.89
N THR A 105 -16.67 31.57 2.17
CA THR A 105 -17.31 32.47 3.15
C THR A 105 -16.24 33.25 3.91
#